data_AF-A0A936LAF2-F1
#
_entry.id   AF-A0A936LAF2-F1
#
_cell.length_a   1.000
_cell.length_b   1.000
_cell.length_c   1.000
_cell.angle_alpha   90.00
_cell.angle_beta   90.00
_cell.angle_gamma   90.00
#
_symmetry.space_group_name_H-M   'P 1'
#
loop_
_entity.id
_entity.type
_entity.pdbx_description
1 polymer ?
#
loop_
_entity_poly.entity_id
_entity_poly.type
_entity_poly.pdbx_seq_one_letter_code
_entity_poly.pdbx_strand_id
1 'polypeptide(L)'
;MEKLRDDIPQRGEVSEIVPGVYWLRMPLPFVLNHINLWLLADGDGWTLVDTGLNTDEIKSLWRQLFATALDGRPITRLIVTHFHPDHAGLAGWLTEEWGVDLWMSQNEWLHARMLSMDTGPEMTALIADFYRRAGCSGELLAQLEARGNTYASRVVPIPRAYRRIRDGMGFDIGGHHWRVLVGRGHAPEHVCLHCAELDTIIAGDQILPKISPVVGVYFSEPEAEPLSDFLATIANLQNLPASTRVLPSHGIPFVGVSERLSQLASHHEARLEHLLAGCTGQHTAAELAKVLFPQELDLHQTQFALGETLAHLHHLMHRGQVRRQSRADGVHLYAAA
;
A
#
# COMPACT_ATOMS: atom_id res chain seq x y z
N MET A 1 4.56 -20.60 7.51
CA MET A 1 5.31 -19.78 6.53
C MET A 1 6.80 -19.96 6.75
N GLU A 2 7.58 -20.02 5.68
CA GLU A 2 9.05 -20.19 5.73
C GLU A 2 9.73 -19.08 4.93
N LYS A 3 10.81 -18.48 5.46
CA LYS A 3 11.57 -17.46 4.74
C LYS A 3 12.33 -18.09 3.58
N LEU A 4 12.48 -17.37 2.46
CA LEU A 4 13.32 -17.84 1.35
C LEU A 4 14.81 -17.85 1.70
N ARG A 5 15.26 -16.85 2.45
CA ARG A 5 16.63 -16.72 2.97
C ARG A 5 16.70 -15.72 4.13
N ASP A 6 17.80 -15.75 4.88
CA ASP A 6 18.00 -14.90 6.07
C ASP A 6 18.91 -13.69 5.82
N ASP A 7 19.71 -13.69 4.76
CA ASP A 7 20.61 -12.59 4.44
C ASP A 7 19.88 -11.47 3.68
N ILE A 8 19.66 -10.38 4.41
CA ILE A 8 19.04 -9.17 3.91
C ILE A 8 20.12 -8.34 3.19
N PRO A 9 19.88 -7.85 1.95
CA PRO A 9 20.84 -7.01 1.25
C PRO A 9 21.14 -5.75 2.06
N GLN A 10 22.42 -5.35 2.11
CA GLN A 10 22.79 -4.10 2.74
C GLN A 10 22.26 -2.91 1.92
N ARG A 11 22.25 -1.72 2.52
CA ARG A 11 21.79 -0.52 1.84
C ARG A 11 22.67 -0.24 0.62
N GLY A 12 22.06 -0.06 -0.55
CA GLY A 12 22.77 0.19 -1.80
C GLY A 12 23.42 -1.04 -2.41
N GLU A 13 23.03 -2.24 -1.96
CA GLU A 13 23.39 -3.53 -2.55
C GLU A 13 22.15 -4.25 -3.08
N VAL A 14 22.38 -5.23 -3.96
CA VAL A 14 21.35 -6.13 -4.50
C VAL A 14 21.70 -7.57 -4.21
N SER A 15 20.69 -8.42 -4.06
CA SER A 15 20.88 -9.87 -3.90
C SER A 15 19.88 -10.61 -4.78
N GLU A 16 20.36 -11.53 -5.62
CA GLU A 16 19.49 -12.36 -6.45
C GLU A 16 18.64 -13.28 -5.56
N ILE A 17 17.31 -13.20 -5.65
CA ILE A 17 16.37 -13.97 -4.81
C ILE A 17 15.78 -15.17 -5.56
N VAL A 18 15.56 -15.00 -6.87
CA VAL A 18 15.24 -16.04 -7.85
C VAL A 18 15.93 -15.67 -9.16
N PRO A 19 16.15 -16.61 -10.11
CA PRO A 19 16.88 -16.32 -11.34
C PRO A 19 16.40 -15.04 -12.04
N GLY A 20 17.30 -14.08 -12.23
CA GLY A 20 17.03 -12.81 -12.89
C GLY A 20 16.22 -11.79 -12.07
N VAL A 21 15.86 -12.07 -10.82
CA VAL A 21 15.13 -11.15 -9.93
C VAL A 21 15.98 -10.85 -8.71
N TYR A 22 16.25 -9.57 -8.50
CA TYR A 22 17.14 -9.07 -7.47
C TYR A 22 16.37 -8.24 -6.45
N TRP A 23 16.60 -8.57 -5.18
CA TRP A 23 16.08 -7.86 -4.03
C TRP A 23 16.99 -6.69 -3.67
N LEU A 24 16.39 -5.51 -3.52
CA LEU A 24 17.03 -4.33 -2.93
C LEU A 24 16.13 -3.76 -1.82
N ARG A 25 16.74 -3.12 -0.81
CA ARG A 25 16.02 -2.64 0.38
C ARG A 25 16.44 -1.22 0.73
N MET A 26 15.46 -0.32 0.78
CA MET A 26 15.65 1.10 1.06
C MET A 26 15.13 1.48 2.45
N PRO A 27 15.76 2.45 3.15
CA PRO A 27 15.31 2.90 4.46
C PRO A 27 14.07 3.79 4.38
N LEU A 28 13.24 3.75 5.43
CA LEU A 28 12.12 4.67 5.62
C LEU A 28 12.20 5.34 7.00
N PRO A 29 11.83 6.63 7.12
CA PRO A 29 11.89 7.37 8.38
C PRO A 29 10.67 7.14 9.28
N PHE A 30 10.15 5.91 9.32
CA PHE A 30 8.94 5.52 10.05
C PHE A 30 9.18 4.26 10.90
N VAL A 31 8.20 3.88 11.72
CA VAL A 31 8.21 2.58 12.43
C VAL A 31 8.35 1.42 11.45
N LEU A 32 7.62 1.49 10.32
CA LEU A 32 7.89 0.69 9.14
C LEU A 32 9.13 1.25 8.45
N ASN A 33 10.30 0.77 8.88
CA ASN A 33 11.58 1.44 8.65
C ASN A 33 12.28 1.08 7.32
N HIS A 34 11.61 0.36 6.43
CA HIS A 34 12.18 -0.04 5.14
C HIS A 34 11.10 -0.38 4.12
N ILE A 35 11.47 -0.33 2.85
CA ILE A 35 10.74 -0.92 1.72
C ILE A 35 11.67 -1.83 0.92
N ASN A 36 11.15 -2.96 0.46
CA ASN A 36 11.78 -3.85 -0.51
C ASN A 36 11.34 -3.43 -1.91
N LEU A 37 12.31 -3.32 -2.79
CA LEU A 37 12.14 -2.98 -4.19
C LEU A 37 12.69 -4.15 -5.03
N TRP A 38 12.42 -4.18 -6.33
CA TRP A 38 12.84 -5.30 -7.19
C TRP A 38 13.50 -4.83 -8.47
N LEU A 39 14.69 -5.36 -8.75
CA LEU A 39 15.39 -5.16 -10.01
C LEU A 39 15.36 -6.47 -10.80
N LEU A 40 14.79 -6.46 -12.00
CA LEU A 40 14.60 -7.65 -12.83
C LEU A 40 15.45 -7.51 -14.10
N ALA A 41 16.27 -8.51 -14.39
CA ALA A 41 17.02 -8.57 -15.63
C ALA A 41 16.02 -8.66 -16.80
N ASP A 42 16.17 -7.80 -17.82
CA ASP A 42 15.22 -7.73 -18.94
C ASP A 42 15.95 -7.53 -20.26
N GLY A 43 16.41 -8.64 -20.85
CA GLY A 43 17.17 -8.62 -22.09
C GLY A 43 18.47 -7.82 -21.96
N ASP A 44 18.60 -6.77 -22.77
CA ASP A 44 19.75 -5.86 -22.75
C ASP A 44 19.69 -4.79 -21.65
N GLY A 45 18.62 -4.77 -20.84
CA GLY A 45 18.40 -3.80 -19.78
C GLY A 45 17.84 -4.38 -18.49
N TRP A 46 17.18 -3.51 -17.72
CA TRP A 46 16.58 -3.82 -16.43
C TRP A 46 15.18 -3.24 -16.30
N THR A 47 14.28 -4.00 -15.67
CA THR A 47 13.00 -3.53 -15.18
C THR A 47 13.09 -3.26 -13.68
N LEU A 48 12.67 -2.07 -13.24
CA LEU A 48 12.54 -1.72 -11.84
C LEU A 48 11.08 -1.84 -11.38
N VAL A 49 10.86 -2.35 -10.17
CA VAL A 49 9.55 -2.36 -9.50
C VAL A 49 9.63 -1.58 -8.19
N ASP A 50 8.79 -0.55 -8.08
CA ASP A 50 8.71 0.45 -7.00
C ASP A 50 9.98 1.31 -6.83
N THR A 51 9.88 2.41 -6.06
CA THR A 51 10.85 3.51 -6.17
C THR A 51 11.44 4.03 -4.86
N GLY A 52 10.80 3.78 -3.72
CA GLY A 52 11.17 4.42 -2.46
C GLY A 52 10.55 5.80 -2.26
N LEU A 53 10.66 6.30 -1.03
CA LEU A 53 10.23 7.63 -0.61
C LEU A 53 11.12 8.74 -1.21
N ASN A 54 10.56 9.93 -1.45
CA ASN A 54 11.35 11.10 -1.88
C ASN A 54 12.24 11.64 -0.76
N THR A 55 13.44 11.06 -0.61
CA THR A 55 14.48 11.53 0.31
C THR A 55 15.85 11.57 -0.38
N ASP A 56 16.74 12.45 0.09
CA ASP A 56 18.10 12.52 -0.44
C ASP A 56 18.91 11.25 -0.15
N GLU A 57 18.65 10.58 0.97
CA GLU A 57 19.27 9.29 1.31
C GLU A 57 18.90 8.23 0.25
N ILE A 58 17.61 8.06 -0.09
CA ILE A 58 17.18 7.06 -1.06
C ILE A 58 17.68 7.41 -2.47
N LYS A 59 17.68 8.69 -2.87
CA LYS A 59 18.28 9.11 -4.16
C LYS A 59 19.78 8.80 -4.22
N SER A 60 20.51 8.97 -3.13
CA SER A 60 21.93 8.62 -3.04
C SER A 60 22.14 7.11 -3.21
N LEU A 61 21.33 6.29 -2.54
CA LEU A 61 21.37 4.83 -2.67
C LEU A 61 21.02 4.37 -4.10
N TRP A 62 20.06 5.03 -4.76
CA TRP A 62 19.78 4.77 -6.18
C TRP A 62 20.98 5.07 -7.07
N ARG A 63 21.65 6.22 -6.90
CA ARG A 63 22.85 6.55 -7.69
C ARG A 63 23.99 5.56 -7.45
N GLN A 64 24.16 5.09 -6.22
CA GLN A 64 25.10 4.01 -5.93
C GLN A 64 24.76 2.75 -6.72
N LEU A 65 23.50 2.30 -6.68
CA LEU A 65 23.04 1.12 -7.42
C LEU A 65 23.23 1.25 -8.93
N PHE A 66 23.01 2.44 -9.48
CA PHE A 66 23.25 2.70 -10.92
C PHE A 66 24.71 2.45 -11.30
N ALA A 67 25.65 2.79 -10.41
CA ALA A 67 27.07 2.61 -10.63
C ALA A 67 27.55 1.16 -10.39
N THR A 68 26.88 0.39 -9.53
CA THR A 68 27.40 -0.89 -9.03
C THR A 68 26.61 -2.14 -9.42
N ALA A 69 25.31 -2.01 -9.68
CA ALA A 69 24.39 -3.16 -9.77
C ALA A 69 23.77 -3.37 -11.16
N LEU A 70 24.03 -2.48 -12.12
CA LEU A 70 23.40 -2.55 -13.46
C LEU A 70 24.26 -3.23 -14.54
N ASP A 71 25.49 -3.65 -14.24
CA ASP A 71 26.42 -4.25 -15.20
C ASP A 71 26.63 -3.41 -16.49
N GLY A 72 26.51 -2.08 -16.39
CA GLY A 72 26.58 -1.16 -17.53
C GLY A 72 25.37 -1.19 -18.47
N ARG A 73 24.29 -1.91 -18.12
CA ARG A 73 23.04 -1.98 -18.89
C ARG A 73 22.03 -0.92 -18.43
N PRO A 74 21.18 -0.39 -19.33
CA PRO A 74 20.20 0.64 -18.98
C PRO A 74 19.01 0.07 -18.19
N ILE A 75 18.36 0.93 -17.39
CA ILE A 75 16.97 0.68 -16.98
C ILE A 75 16.08 1.01 -18.18
N THR A 76 15.17 0.10 -18.54
CA THR A 76 14.29 0.21 -19.72
C THR A 76 12.82 0.30 -19.34
N ARG A 77 12.47 -0.03 -18.09
CA ARG A 77 11.09 -0.05 -17.60
C ARG A 77 11.05 0.27 -16.11
N LEU A 78 10.10 1.12 -15.72
CA LEU A 78 9.73 1.30 -14.32
C LEU A 78 8.27 0.88 -14.13
N ILE A 79 8.02 -0.07 -13.23
CA ILE A 79 6.68 -0.48 -12.78
C ILE A 79 6.48 0.04 -11.35
N VAL A 80 5.34 0.65 -11.07
CA VAL A 80 4.93 1.02 -9.72
C VAL A 80 3.67 0.23 -9.34
N THR A 81 3.72 -0.43 -8.20
CA THR A 81 2.63 -1.30 -7.72
C THR A 81 1.39 -0.50 -7.37
N HIS A 82 1.55 0.60 -6.63
CA HIS A 82 0.45 1.45 -6.19
C HIS A 82 0.92 2.84 -5.75
N PHE A 83 -0.04 3.72 -5.40
CA PHE A 83 0.20 5.14 -5.20
C PHE A 83 0.93 5.50 -3.91
N HIS A 84 1.08 4.61 -2.92
CA HIS A 84 1.67 5.02 -1.64
C HIS A 84 3.09 5.60 -1.81
N PRO A 85 3.47 6.58 -0.98
CA PRO A 85 4.62 7.45 -1.27
C PRO A 85 5.97 6.74 -1.21
N ASP A 86 6.08 5.63 -0.50
CA ASP A 86 7.27 4.78 -0.51
C ASP A 86 7.37 3.89 -1.76
N HIS A 87 6.29 3.70 -2.52
CA HIS A 87 6.30 2.96 -3.79
C HIS A 87 6.42 3.90 -4.99
N ALA A 88 5.68 5.01 -4.98
CA ALA A 88 5.62 5.99 -6.07
C ALA A 88 6.52 7.23 -5.86
N GLY A 89 7.17 7.37 -4.70
CA GLY A 89 7.81 8.61 -4.27
C GLY A 89 8.90 9.14 -5.19
N LEU A 90 9.68 8.25 -5.81
CA LEU A 90 10.72 8.62 -6.75
C LEU A 90 10.38 8.28 -8.20
N ALA A 91 9.12 7.93 -8.50
CA ALA A 91 8.70 7.56 -9.85
C ALA A 91 9.02 8.64 -10.88
N GLY A 92 8.68 9.90 -10.60
CA GLY A 92 9.02 11.03 -11.48
C GLY A 92 10.52 11.17 -11.71
N TRP A 93 11.30 11.13 -10.64
CA TRP A 93 12.77 11.28 -10.72
C TRP A 93 13.41 10.13 -11.50
N LEU A 94 13.01 8.88 -11.27
CA LEU A 94 13.56 7.72 -11.97
C LEU A 94 13.20 7.70 -13.45
N THR A 95 11.96 8.10 -13.81
CA THR A 95 11.59 8.21 -15.23
C THR A 95 12.37 9.31 -15.95
N GLU A 96 12.64 10.43 -15.29
CA GLU A 96 13.43 11.52 -15.88
C GLU A 96 14.92 11.14 -16.00
N GLU A 97 15.49 10.51 -14.97
CA GLU A 97 16.90 10.09 -14.94
C GLU A 97 17.21 9.07 -16.04
N TRP A 98 16.30 8.13 -16.30
CA TRP A 98 16.53 7.03 -17.24
C TRP A 98 15.80 7.18 -18.58
N GLY A 99 14.93 8.19 -18.74
CA GLY A 99 14.15 8.38 -19.96
C GLY A 99 13.20 7.22 -20.27
N VAL A 100 12.60 6.61 -19.23
CA VAL A 100 11.71 5.45 -19.34
C VAL A 100 10.26 5.80 -19.02
N ASP A 101 9.32 5.03 -19.58
CA ASP A 101 7.91 5.16 -19.25
C ASP A 101 7.62 4.61 -17.84
N LEU A 102 6.76 5.31 -17.10
CA LEU A 102 6.13 4.77 -15.88
C LEU A 102 5.02 3.78 -16.28
N TRP A 103 5.10 2.54 -15.81
CA TRP A 103 4.03 1.57 -15.91
C TRP A 103 3.28 1.49 -14.59
N MET A 104 1.98 1.74 -14.63
CA MET A 104 1.13 1.80 -13.44
C MET A 104 -0.32 1.50 -13.83
N SER A 105 -1.14 1.02 -12.91
CA SER A 105 -2.57 0.89 -13.15
C SER A 105 -3.26 2.27 -13.15
N GLN A 106 -4.45 2.37 -13.74
CA GLN A 106 -5.06 3.67 -14.01
C GLN A 106 -5.45 4.40 -12.72
N ASN A 107 -6.11 3.70 -11.80
CA ASN A 107 -6.59 4.33 -10.58
C ASN A 107 -5.43 4.71 -9.67
N GLU A 108 -4.38 3.89 -9.62
CA GLU A 108 -3.17 4.21 -8.86
C GLU A 108 -2.48 5.46 -9.40
N TRP A 109 -2.31 5.56 -10.72
CA TRP A 109 -1.73 6.75 -11.35
C TRP A 109 -2.59 7.99 -11.12
N LEU A 110 -3.91 7.90 -11.32
CA LEU A 110 -4.83 9.01 -11.10
C LEU A 110 -4.83 9.48 -9.64
N HIS A 111 -4.83 8.55 -8.70
CA HIS A 111 -4.83 8.86 -7.27
C HIS A 111 -3.51 9.53 -6.86
N ALA A 112 -2.37 8.99 -7.32
CA ALA A 112 -1.06 9.60 -7.11
C ALA A 112 -0.97 11.02 -7.68
N ARG A 113 -1.48 11.24 -8.90
CA ARG A 113 -1.55 12.55 -9.54
C ARG A 113 -2.42 13.51 -8.74
N MET A 114 -3.63 13.10 -8.36
CA MET A 114 -4.57 13.90 -7.56
C MET A 114 -3.92 14.34 -6.26
N LEU A 115 -3.43 13.40 -5.45
CA LEU A 115 -2.81 13.71 -4.17
C LEU A 115 -1.52 14.54 -4.30
N SER A 116 -0.76 14.41 -5.39
CA SER A 116 0.44 15.22 -5.60
C SER A 116 0.14 16.69 -5.95
N MET A 117 -1.06 16.98 -6.45
CA MET A 117 -1.43 18.31 -6.93
C MET A 117 -2.42 19.04 -6.00
N ASP A 118 -3.19 18.30 -5.21
CA ASP A 118 -4.24 18.88 -4.38
C ASP A 118 -3.69 19.36 -3.02
N THR A 119 -3.14 20.58 -3.00
CA THR A 119 -2.46 21.17 -1.83
C THR A 119 -3.14 22.43 -1.28
N GLY A 120 -4.38 22.69 -1.69
CA GLY A 120 -5.12 23.90 -1.33
C GLY A 120 -5.78 23.85 0.06
N PRO A 121 -6.20 25.00 0.61
CA PRO A 121 -6.93 25.06 1.88
C PRO A 121 -8.30 24.37 1.81
N GLU A 122 -8.93 24.25 0.62
CA GLU A 122 -10.17 23.48 0.51
C GLU A 122 -9.95 22.00 0.81
N MET A 123 -8.82 21.43 0.39
CA MET A 123 -8.47 20.03 0.63
C MET A 123 -8.23 19.76 2.11
N THR A 124 -7.51 20.65 2.81
CA THR A 124 -7.28 20.50 4.26
C THR A 124 -8.58 20.62 5.06
N ALA A 125 -9.50 21.50 4.63
CA ALA A 125 -10.84 21.61 5.22
C ALA A 125 -11.69 20.34 5.00
N LEU A 126 -11.61 19.71 3.81
CA LEU A 126 -12.27 18.43 3.55
C LEU A 126 -11.72 17.29 4.43
N ILE A 127 -10.40 17.23 4.59
CA ILE A 127 -9.75 16.30 5.53
C ILE A 127 -10.29 16.55 6.94
N ALA A 128 -10.26 17.79 7.42
CA ALA A 128 -10.73 18.14 8.75
C ALA A 128 -12.21 17.78 8.96
N ASP A 129 -13.09 18.06 7.97
CA ASP A 129 -14.51 17.67 8.06
C ASP A 129 -14.69 16.15 8.11
N PHE A 130 -13.91 15.38 7.35
CA PHE A 130 -13.95 13.91 7.40
C PHE A 130 -13.64 13.38 8.81
N TYR A 131 -12.54 13.84 9.42
CA TYR A 131 -12.17 13.45 10.79
C TYR A 131 -13.14 13.99 11.84
N ARG A 132 -13.72 15.17 11.63
CA ARG A 132 -14.77 15.74 12.50
C ARG A 132 -16.02 14.86 12.50
N ARG A 133 -16.49 14.41 11.32
CA ARG A 133 -17.63 13.49 11.22
C ARG A 133 -17.35 12.15 11.89
N ALA A 134 -16.10 11.71 11.93
CA ALA A 134 -15.68 10.51 12.64
C ALA A 134 -15.60 10.68 14.17
N GLY A 135 -15.78 11.90 14.70
CA GLY A 135 -15.81 12.18 16.14
C GLY A 135 -14.48 12.63 16.75
N CYS A 136 -13.50 13.05 15.94
CA CYS A 136 -12.21 13.52 16.44
C CYS A 136 -12.31 14.84 17.24
N SER A 137 -11.39 15.05 18.18
CA SER A 137 -11.32 16.25 19.01
C SER A 137 -10.89 17.48 18.20
N GLY A 138 -11.31 18.67 18.64
CA GLY A 138 -10.92 19.94 17.98
C GLY A 138 -9.41 20.16 17.91
N GLU A 139 -8.65 19.67 18.89
CA GLU A 139 -7.19 19.71 18.87
C GLU A 139 -6.59 18.90 17.72
N LEU A 140 -7.09 17.67 17.51
CA LEU A 140 -6.63 16.82 16.40
C LEU A 140 -6.94 17.47 15.05
N LEU A 141 -8.12 18.05 14.91
CA LEU A 141 -8.54 18.73 13.68
C LEU A 141 -7.61 19.91 13.35
N ALA A 142 -7.28 20.74 14.34
CA ALA A 142 -6.34 21.85 14.15
C ALA A 142 -4.94 21.37 13.76
N GLN A 143 -4.46 20.25 14.32
CA GLN A 143 -3.18 19.65 13.92
C GLN A 143 -3.21 19.13 12.47
N LEU A 144 -4.32 18.52 12.03
CA LEU A 144 -4.49 18.04 10.66
C LEU A 144 -4.50 19.19 9.64
N GLU A 145 -5.22 20.26 9.95
CA GLU A 145 -5.25 21.47 9.12
C GLU A 145 -3.85 22.09 8.99
N ALA A 146 -3.13 22.23 10.10
CA ALA A 146 -1.77 22.78 10.11
C ALA A 146 -0.75 21.88 9.39
N ARG A 147 -0.91 20.56 9.44
CA ARG A 147 -0.02 19.59 8.79
C ARG A 147 -0.15 19.62 7.26
N GLY A 148 -1.36 19.87 6.75
CA GLY A 148 -1.64 19.93 5.32
C GLY A 148 -1.39 18.61 4.57
N ASN A 149 -1.22 18.70 3.26
CA ASN A 149 -1.01 17.54 2.39
C ASN A 149 0.44 17.01 2.48
N THR A 150 0.65 15.97 3.29
CA THR A 150 1.97 15.32 3.39
C THR A 150 2.33 14.39 2.25
N TYR A 151 1.38 14.04 1.37
CA TYR A 151 1.70 13.20 0.23
C TYR A 151 2.55 13.98 -0.78
N ALA A 152 2.18 15.22 -1.10
CA ALA A 152 2.88 16.05 -2.07
C ALA A 152 4.35 16.31 -1.72
N SER A 153 4.71 16.39 -0.42
CA SER A 153 6.11 16.56 0.00
C SER A 153 6.93 15.27 -0.02
N ARG A 154 6.27 14.10 -0.10
CA ARG A 154 6.89 12.77 -0.05
C ARG A 154 7.08 12.14 -1.43
N VAL A 155 6.62 12.81 -2.48
CA VAL A 155 6.75 12.35 -3.86
C VAL A 155 7.41 13.42 -4.73
N VAL A 156 8.21 12.99 -5.70
CA VAL A 156 8.59 13.81 -6.86
C VAL A 156 7.37 13.84 -7.80
N PRO A 157 7.12 14.95 -8.53
CA PRO A 157 5.94 15.05 -9.39
C PRO A 157 5.71 13.81 -10.25
N ILE A 158 4.55 13.18 -10.07
CA ILE A 158 4.20 11.94 -10.77
C ILE A 158 4.16 12.20 -12.28
N PRO A 159 4.78 11.33 -13.11
CA PRO A 159 4.80 11.47 -14.57
C PRO A 159 3.43 11.78 -15.16
N ARG A 160 3.39 12.72 -16.12
CA ARG A 160 2.13 13.17 -16.77
C ARG A 160 1.56 12.16 -17.76
N ALA A 161 2.37 11.20 -18.20
CA ALA A 161 1.99 10.08 -19.02
C ALA A 161 2.44 8.80 -18.32
N TYR A 162 1.76 7.70 -18.62
CA TYR A 162 2.06 6.39 -18.08
C TYR A 162 1.62 5.31 -19.09
N ARG A 163 2.26 4.16 -19.02
CA ARG A 163 1.83 2.95 -19.69
C ARG A 163 0.88 2.19 -18.77
N ARG A 164 -0.38 2.11 -19.17
CA ARG A 164 -1.42 1.50 -18.34
C ARG A 164 -1.21 -0.01 -18.19
N ILE A 165 -1.15 -0.44 -16.93
CA ILE A 165 -1.27 -1.83 -16.51
C ILE A 165 -2.75 -2.14 -16.20
N ARG A 166 -3.21 -3.37 -16.50
CA ARG A 166 -4.57 -3.85 -16.23
C ARG A 166 -4.54 -5.27 -15.68
N ASP A 167 -5.58 -5.64 -14.94
CA ASP A 167 -5.74 -7.00 -14.47
C ASP A 167 -5.67 -8.02 -15.62
N GLY A 168 -4.98 -9.14 -15.36
CA GLY A 168 -4.77 -10.22 -16.32
C GLY A 168 -3.85 -9.89 -17.51
N MET A 169 -3.36 -8.66 -17.63
CA MET A 169 -2.36 -8.30 -18.65
C MET A 169 -1.09 -9.12 -18.43
N GLY A 170 -0.55 -9.67 -19.53
CA GLY A 170 0.70 -10.43 -19.53
C GLY A 170 1.77 -9.72 -20.35
N PHE A 171 3.02 -9.78 -19.89
CA PHE A 171 4.18 -9.30 -20.64
C PHE A 171 5.44 -10.01 -20.18
N ASP A 172 6.45 -10.04 -21.04
CA ASP A 172 7.70 -10.72 -20.73
C ASP A 172 8.67 -9.74 -20.05
N ILE A 173 9.40 -10.27 -19.06
CA ILE A 173 10.55 -9.63 -18.42
C ILE A 173 11.60 -10.72 -18.25
N GLY A 174 12.78 -10.52 -18.85
CA GLY A 174 13.90 -11.45 -18.67
C GLY A 174 13.67 -12.85 -19.23
N GLY A 175 12.82 -12.97 -20.27
CA GLY A 175 12.46 -14.25 -20.87
C GLY A 175 11.38 -15.04 -20.13
N HIS A 176 10.82 -14.48 -19.06
CA HIS A 176 9.73 -15.07 -18.29
C HIS A 176 8.43 -14.31 -18.49
N HIS A 177 7.31 -15.02 -18.56
CA HIS A 177 5.99 -14.40 -18.68
C HIS A 177 5.43 -13.96 -17.31
N TRP A 178 5.24 -12.65 -17.14
CA TRP A 178 4.64 -12.07 -15.94
C TRP A 178 3.19 -11.67 -16.21
N ARG A 179 2.29 -12.16 -15.35
CA ARG A 179 0.87 -11.81 -15.36
C ARG A 179 0.56 -10.85 -14.23
N VAL A 180 -0.16 -9.79 -14.56
CA VAL A 180 -0.70 -8.83 -13.60
C VAL A 180 -1.89 -9.44 -12.88
N LEU A 181 -1.86 -9.38 -11.55
CA LEU A 181 -3.01 -9.67 -10.68
C LEU A 181 -3.33 -8.38 -9.92
N VAL A 182 -4.50 -7.80 -10.19
CA VAL A 182 -4.93 -6.59 -9.48
C VAL A 182 -5.54 -6.96 -8.14
N GLY A 183 -5.01 -6.35 -7.08
CA GLY A 183 -5.59 -6.36 -5.75
C GLY A 183 -6.34 -5.06 -5.43
N ARG A 184 -7.34 -5.15 -4.56
CA ARG A 184 -8.13 -4.01 -4.07
C ARG A 184 -8.16 -4.00 -2.55
N GLY A 185 -8.62 -2.88 -2.00
CA GLY A 185 -8.84 -2.68 -0.56
C GLY A 185 -7.66 -2.06 0.17
N HIS A 186 -6.43 -2.52 -0.07
CA HIS A 186 -5.23 -1.79 0.40
C HIS A 186 -5.03 -0.48 -0.38
N ALA A 187 -5.17 -0.57 -1.71
CA ALA A 187 -5.16 0.56 -2.64
C ALA A 187 -6.21 0.32 -3.75
N PRO A 188 -6.59 1.35 -4.54
CA PRO A 188 -7.69 1.27 -5.50
C PRO A 188 -7.58 0.21 -6.62
N GLU A 189 -6.37 -0.04 -7.11
CA GLU A 189 -6.06 -0.94 -8.24
C GLU A 189 -4.59 -1.44 -8.13
N HIS A 190 -4.22 -1.96 -6.96
CA HIS A 190 -2.85 -2.39 -6.62
C HIS A 190 -2.35 -3.48 -7.58
N VAL A 191 -1.16 -3.32 -8.14
CA VAL A 191 -0.55 -4.28 -9.08
C VAL A 191 0.32 -5.29 -8.34
N CYS A 192 -0.05 -6.56 -8.38
CA CYS A 192 0.86 -7.68 -8.13
C CYS A 192 1.35 -8.26 -9.47
N LEU A 193 2.59 -8.76 -9.51
CA LEU A 193 3.17 -9.41 -10.69
C LEU A 193 3.47 -10.87 -10.37
N HIS A 194 2.80 -11.80 -11.06
CA HIS A 194 2.96 -13.23 -10.86
C HIS A 194 3.62 -13.89 -12.08
N CYS A 195 4.70 -14.63 -11.84
CA CYS A 195 5.38 -15.45 -12.82
C CYS A 195 5.26 -16.93 -12.42
N ALA A 196 4.50 -17.70 -13.19
CA ALA A 196 4.29 -19.12 -12.93
C ALA A 196 5.57 -19.95 -13.17
N GLU A 197 6.39 -19.58 -14.15
CA GLU A 197 7.64 -20.28 -14.49
C GLU A 197 8.67 -20.20 -13.37
N LEU A 198 8.72 -19.06 -12.68
CA LEU A 198 9.58 -18.83 -11.51
C LEU A 198 8.89 -19.20 -10.19
N ASP A 199 7.63 -19.63 -10.23
CA ASP A 199 6.76 -19.84 -9.07
C ASP A 199 6.88 -18.68 -8.06
N THR A 200 6.72 -17.46 -8.54
CA THR A 200 7.04 -16.22 -7.81
C THR A 200 5.98 -15.15 -8.01
N ILE A 201 5.65 -14.42 -6.95
CA ILE A 201 4.80 -13.23 -6.99
C ILE A 201 5.50 -12.05 -6.32
N ILE A 202 5.61 -10.93 -7.04
CA ILE A 202 5.85 -9.61 -6.44
C ILE A 202 4.50 -9.11 -5.94
N ALA A 203 4.30 -9.18 -4.63
CA ALA A 203 3.00 -8.97 -4.00
C ALA A 203 2.73 -7.53 -3.59
N GLY A 204 3.74 -6.64 -3.69
CA GLY A 204 3.67 -5.29 -3.15
C GLY A 204 3.25 -5.31 -1.69
N ASP A 205 2.25 -4.48 -1.38
CA ASP A 205 1.62 -4.41 -0.06
C ASP A 205 0.35 -5.25 0.05
N GLN A 206 -0.03 -5.99 -0.99
CA GLN A 206 -1.22 -6.86 -0.93
C GLN A 206 -1.01 -8.07 -0.01
N ILE A 207 0.22 -8.59 0.09
CA ILE A 207 0.57 -9.73 0.94
C ILE A 207 1.87 -9.44 1.69
N LEU A 208 1.77 -9.18 3.00
CA LEU A 208 2.90 -8.92 3.88
C LEU A 208 3.04 -10.04 4.93
N PRO A 209 4.26 -10.47 5.30
CA PRO A 209 4.46 -11.68 6.12
C PRO A 209 4.07 -11.51 7.60
N LYS A 210 4.47 -10.39 8.23
CA LYS A 210 4.30 -10.19 9.68
C LYS A 210 3.15 -9.24 10.02
N ILE A 211 3.04 -8.15 9.26
CA ILE A 211 2.05 -7.10 9.47
C ILE A 211 0.84 -7.32 8.56
N SER A 212 -0.32 -6.79 8.93
CA SER A 212 -1.42 -6.62 8.00
C SER A 212 -1.16 -5.42 7.10
N PRO A 213 -1.49 -5.50 5.80
CA PRO A 213 -1.61 -4.31 4.97
C PRO A 213 -2.62 -3.33 5.57
N VAL A 214 -2.37 -2.03 5.42
CA VAL A 214 -3.35 -1.02 5.81
C VAL A 214 -4.59 -1.14 4.92
N VAL A 215 -5.77 -1.19 5.51
CA VAL A 215 -7.06 -1.19 4.78
C VAL A 215 -7.91 -0.09 5.39
N GLY A 216 -8.02 1.05 4.72
CA GLY A 216 -8.56 2.26 5.34
C GLY A 216 -9.55 3.02 4.47
N VAL A 217 -10.55 3.63 5.11
CA VAL A 217 -11.43 4.63 4.48
C VAL A 217 -10.79 6.01 4.65
N TYR A 218 -10.76 6.80 3.58
CA TYR A 218 -10.14 8.12 3.55
C TYR A 218 -11.11 9.19 3.05
N PHE A 219 -10.75 10.46 3.26
CA PHE A 219 -11.58 11.62 2.89
C PHE A 219 -11.94 11.68 1.40
N SER A 220 -11.09 11.13 0.53
CA SER A 220 -11.29 11.14 -0.92
C SER A 220 -12.37 10.15 -1.39
N GLU A 221 -12.69 9.14 -0.58
CA GLU A 221 -13.76 8.17 -0.84
C GLU A 221 -14.44 7.78 0.49
N PRO A 222 -15.23 8.68 1.08
CA PRO A 222 -15.66 8.57 2.49
C PRO A 222 -16.72 7.49 2.74
N GLU A 223 -17.24 6.85 1.68
CA GLU A 223 -18.22 5.76 1.74
C GLU A 223 -17.62 4.45 1.18
N ALA A 224 -16.30 4.36 1.01
CA ALA A 224 -15.63 3.19 0.47
C ALA A 224 -15.85 1.93 1.32
N GLU A 225 -15.77 0.76 0.69
CA GLU A 225 -15.81 -0.56 1.34
C GLU A 225 -14.49 -1.33 1.19
N PRO A 226 -13.34 -0.76 1.60
CA PRO A 226 -12.03 -1.31 1.27
C PRO A 226 -11.78 -2.67 1.93
N LEU A 227 -12.41 -2.98 3.07
CA LEU A 227 -12.28 -4.30 3.70
C LEU A 227 -13.02 -5.39 2.93
N SER A 228 -14.20 -5.09 2.38
CA SER A 228 -14.92 -6.00 1.49
C SER A 228 -14.05 -6.35 0.28
N ASP A 229 -13.44 -5.33 -0.34
CA ASP A 229 -12.54 -5.47 -1.49
C ASP A 229 -11.25 -6.24 -1.14
N PHE A 230 -10.67 -5.98 0.02
CA PHE A 230 -9.47 -6.66 0.48
C PHE A 230 -9.71 -8.16 0.73
N LEU A 231 -10.81 -8.51 1.40
CA LEU A 231 -11.19 -9.91 1.65
C LEU A 231 -11.50 -10.66 0.34
N ALA A 232 -12.19 -10.00 -0.61
CA ALA A 232 -12.40 -10.57 -1.94
C ALA A 232 -11.07 -10.79 -2.69
N THR A 233 -10.13 -9.84 -2.58
CA THR A 233 -8.79 -9.97 -3.15
C THR A 233 -8.02 -11.14 -2.54
N ILE A 234 -8.03 -11.28 -1.22
CA ILE A 234 -7.41 -12.41 -0.52
C ILE A 234 -8.00 -13.73 -1.02
N ALA A 235 -9.33 -13.82 -1.12
CA ALA A 235 -10.01 -15.03 -1.61
C ALA A 235 -9.59 -15.39 -3.03
N ASN A 236 -9.40 -14.41 -3.92
CA ASN A 236 -8.92 -14.65 -5.27
C ASN A 236 -7.45 -15.13 -5.29
N LEU A 237 -6.59 -14.54 -4.45
CA LEU A 237 -5.17 -14.90 -4.37
C LEU A 237 -4.93 -16.28 -3.73
N GLN A 238 -5.92 -16.87 -3.05
CA GLN A 238 -5.84 -18.25 -2.55
C GLN A 238 -5.67 -19.29 -3.67
N ASN A 239 -5.96 -18.93 -4.92
CA ASN A 239 -5.76 -19.80 -6.07
C ASN A 239 -4.29 -19.91 -6.51
N LEU A 240 -3.37 -19.14 -5.92
CA LEU A 240 -1.94 -19.27 -6.17
C LEU A 240 -1.42 -20.63 -5.68
N PRO A 241 -0.44 -21.24 -6.38
CA PRO A 241 0.24 -22.44 -5.89
C PRO A 241 0.78 -22.25 -4.48
N ALA A 242 0.65 -23.27 -3.63
CA ALA A 242 1.12 -23.21 -2.24
C ALA A 242 2.65 -23.00 -2.15
N SER A 243 3.40 -23.41 -3.18
CA SER A 243 4.85 -23.25 -3.31
C SER A 243 5.29 -21.85 -3.73
N THR A 244 4.35 -20.99 -4.15
CA THR A 244 4.66 -19.66 -4.67
C THR A 244 5.47 -18.84 -3.68
N ARG A 245 6.60 -18.35 -4.17
CA ARG A 245 7.52 -17.45 -3.48
C ARG A 245 6.94 -16.05 -3.49
N VAL A 246 6.63 -15.53 -2.32
CA VAL A 246 6.11 -14.18 -2.13
C VAL A 246 7.27 -13.21 -1.91
N LEU A 247 7.33 -12.19 -2.75
CA LEU A 247 8.25 -11.07 -2.68
C LEU A 247 7.46 -9.83 -2.20
N PRO A 248 7.38 -9.59 -0.87
CA PRO A 248 6.58 -8.51 -0.28
C PRO A 248 7.36 -7.20 -0.24
N SER A 249 6.67 -6.06 -0.34
CA SER A 249 7.33 -4.75 -0.21
C SER A 249 7.79 -4.43 1.21
N HIS A 250 7.31 -5.15 2.23
CA HIS A 250 7.86 -5.08 3.58
C HIS A 250 8.11 -6.46 4.20
N GLY A 251 9.17 -6.56 4.99
CA GLY A 251 9.57 -7.80 5.64
C GLY A 251 10.59 -8.60 4.81
N ILE A 252 10.47 -9.93 4.87
CA ILE A 252 11.41 -10.86 4.24
C ILE A 252 10.62 -11.74 3.26
N PRO A 253 11.13 -11.98 2.03
CA PRO A 253 10.56 -12.95 1.10
C PRO A 253 10.31 -14.33 1.72
N PHE A 254 9.19 -14.96 1.37
CA PHE A 254 8.73 -16.19 2.03
C PHE A 254 7.91 -17.11 1.12
N VAL A 255 7.74 -18.37 1.53
CA VAL A 255 6.74 -19.33 0.99
C VAL A 255 5.66 -19.62 2.04
N GLY A 256 4.52 -20.14 1.57
CA GLY A 256 3.34 -20.37 2.39
C GLY A 256 2.28 -19.27 2.21
N VAL A 257 2.04 -18.86 0.96
CA VAL A 257 1.08 -17.81 0.61
C VAL A 257 -0.34 -18.13 1.10
N SER A 258 -0.81 -19.37 0.94
CA SER A 258 -2.17 -19.79 1.35
C SER A 258 -2.36 -19.71 2.86
N GLU A 259 -1.32 -20.06 3.63
CA GLU A 259 -1.33 -19.91 5.09
C GLU A 259 -1.41 -18.44 5.47
N ARG A 260 -0.62 -17.57 4.83
CA ARG A 260 -0.62 -16.14 5.13
C ARG A 260 -1.95 -15.47 4.81
N LEU A 261 -2.52 -15.77 3.65
CA LEU A 261 -3.82 -15.26 3.21
C LEU A 261 -4.93 -15.69 4.18
N SER A 262 -4.88 -16.93 4.66
CA SER A 262 -5.82 -17.42 5.69
C SER A 262 -5.66 -16.67 7.01
N GLN A 263 -4.42 -16.43 7.46
CA GLN A 263 -4.14 -15.63 8.66
C GLN A 263 -4.66 -14.19 8.54
N LEU A 264 -4.50 -13.54 7.39
CA LEU A 264 -5.03 -12.21 7.14
C LEU A 264 -6.56 -12.17 7.20
N ALA A 265 -7.24 -13.14 6.56
CA ALA A 265 -8.69 -13.26 6.63
C ALA A 265 -9.19 -13.47 8.06
N SER A 266 -8.59 -14.41 8.80
CA SER A 266 -8.94 -14.67 10.21
C SER A 266 -8.65 -13.47 11.12
N HIS A 267 -7.56 -12.73 10.86
CA HIS A 267 -7.23 -11.51 11.60
C HIS A 267 -8.34 -10.45 11.46
N HIS A 268 -8.82 -10.20 10.24
CA HIS A 268 -9.88 -9.23 10.02
C HIS A 268 -11.23 -9.70 10.59
N GLU A 269 -11.56 -10.99 10.49
CA GLU A 269 -12.79 -11.51 11.11
C GLU A 269 -12.77 -11.34 12.63
N ALA A 270 -11.66 -11.66 13.29
CA ALA A 270 -11.50 -11.44 14.74
C ALA A 270 -11.66 -9.96 15.13
N ARG A 271 -11.19 -9.02 14.29
CA ARG A 271 -11.36 -7.58 14.53
C ARG A 271 -12.78 -7.11 14.27
N LEU A 272 -13.48 -7.68 13.30
CA LEU A 272 -14.91 -7.42 13.07
C LEU A 272 -15.73 -7.85 14.29
N GLU A 273 -15.48 -9.06 14.81
CA GLU A 273 -16.12 -9.56 16.03
C GLU A 273 -15.83 -8.66 17.23
N HIS A 274 -14.56 -8.27 17.42
CA HIS A 274 -14.15 -7.41 18.53
C HIS A 274 -14.79 -6.02 18.46
N LEU A 275 -14.81 -5.40 17.28
CA LEU A 275 -15.42 -4.10 17.05
C LEU A 275 -16.93 -4.13 17.26
N LEU A 276 -17.60 -5.17 16.76
CA LEU A 276 -19.04 -5.36 16.95
C LEU A 276 -19.38 -5.52 18.44
N ALA A 277 -18.60 -6.29 19.19
CA ALA A 277 -18.75 -6.43 20.63
C ALA A 277 -18.54 -5.09 21.38
N GLY A 278 -17.69 -4.21 20.85
CA GLY A 278 -17.48 -2.85 21.36
C GLY A 278 -18.64 -1.87 21.10
N CYS A 279 -19.60 -2.22 20.23
CA CYS A 279 -20.75 -1.37 19.91
C CYS A 279 -21.85 -1.41 21.00
N THR A 280 -21.50 -1.16 22.26
CA THR A 280 -22.42 -1.16 23.41
C THR A 280 -23.20 0.15 23.52
N GLY A 281 -24.00 0.46 22.49
CA GLY A 281 -24.72 1.74 22.34
C GLY A 281 -24.32 2.49 21.09
N GLN A 282 -24.49 3.82 21.10
CA GLN A 282 -24.09 4.69 20.00
C GLN A 282 -22.71 5.29 20.27
N HIS A 283 -21.75 5.03 19.39
CA HIS A 283 -20.37 5.51 19.50
C HIS A 283 -19.90 6.15 18.20
N THR A 284 -19.00 7.11 18.30
CA THR A 284 -18.27 7.64 17.14
C THR A 284 -17.20 6.64 16.67
N ALA A 285 -16.72 6.79 15.43
CA ALA A 285 -15.61 5.99 14.94
C ALA A 285 -14.31 6.25 15.75
N ALA A 286 -14.10 7.49 16.21
CA ALA A 286 -12.96 7.85 17.05
C ALA A 286 -12.99 7.15 18.43
N GLU A 287 -14.17 6.96 19.02
CA GLU A 287 -14.34 6.17 20.24
C GLU A 287 -14.10 4.69 19.99
N LEU A 288 -14.67 4.13 18.92
CA LEU A 288 -14.50 2.73 18.55
C LEU A 288 -13.07 2.39 18.08
N ALA A 289 -12.31 3.36 17.59
CA ALA A 289 -10.90 3.16 17.26
C ALA A 289 -10.09 2.73 18.49
N LYS A 290 -10.46 3.19 19.70
CA LYS A 290 -9.81 2.79 20.95
C LYS A 290 -10.09 1.33 21.33
N VAL A 291 -11.15 0.72 20.79
CA VAL A 291 -11.43 -0.71 20.98
C VAL A 291 -10.40 -1.54 20.21
N LEU A 292 -10.13 -1.17 18.96
CA LEU A 292 -9.17 -1.89 18.11
C LEU A 292 -7.72 -1.52 18.39
N PHE A 293 -7.47 -0.30 18.86
CA PHE A 293 -6.14 0.27 19.08
C PHE A 293 -6.10 0.97 20.45
N PRO A 294 -5.95 0.21 21.55
CA PRO A 294 -6.04 0.75 22.90
C PRO A 294 -4.82 1.59 23.33
N GLN A 295 -3.69 1.46 22.63
CA GLN A 295 -2.48 2.23 22.89
C GLN A 295 -2.62 3.72 22.51
N GLU A 296 -1.80 4.58 23.14
CA GLU A 296 -1.65 5.97 22.68
C GLU A 296 -1.00 6.01 21.30
N LEU A 297 -1.57 6.81 20.40
CA LEU A 297 -1.14 6.94 19.02
C LEU A 297 -0.73 8.38 18.74
N ASP A 298 0.33 8.56 17.96
CA ASP A 298 0.65 9.86 17.39
C ASP A 298 -0.38 10.28 16.31
N LEU A 299 -0.24 11.50 15.79
CA LEU A 299 -1.14 12.03 14.76
C LEU A 299 -1.21 11.15 13.51
N HIS A 300 -0.07 10.62 13.05
CA HIS A 300 -0.03 9.81 11.82
C HIS A 300 -0.63 8.43 12.03
N GLN A 301 -0.33 7.81 13.17
CA GLN A 301 -0.90 6.53 13.57
C GLN A 301 -2.41 6.62 13.80
N THR A 302 -2.90 7.73 14.37
CA THR A 302 -4.33 7.99 14.57
C THR A 302 -5.10 7.98 13.26
N GLN A 303 -4.53 8.56 12.19
CA GLN A 303 -5.17 8.56 10.86
C GLN A 303 -5.34 7.14 10.30
N PHE A 304 -4.30 6.30 10.40
CA PHE A 304 -4.38 4.90 9.97
C PHE A 304 -5.36 4.09 10.82
N ALA A 305 -5.28 4.22 12.14
CA ALA A 305 -6.17 3.52 13.07
C ALA A 305 -7.64 3.88 12.83
N LEU A 306 -7.95 5.15 12.60
CA LEU A 306 -9.30 5.59 12.33
C LEU A 306 -9.80 5.15 10.95
N GLY A 307 -8.96 5.29 9.90
CA GLY A 307 -9.29 4.81 8.57
C GLY A 307 -9.61 3.31 8.56
N GLU A 308 -8.81 2.52 9.28
CA GLU A 308 -9.03 1.08 9.42
C GLU A 308 -10.26 0.74 10.26
N THR A 309 -10.53 1.50 11.33
CA THR A 309 -11.77 1.36 12.10
C THR A 309 -12.99 1.62 11.23
N LEU A 310 -12.97 2.68 10.42
CA LEU A 310 -14.04 2.98 9.47
C LEU A 310 -14.22 1.88 8.42
N ALA A 311 -13.13 1.29 7.92
CA ALA A 311 -13.19 0.16 6.99
C ALA A 311 -13.93 -1.04 7.58
N HIS A 312 -13.68 -1.36 8.86
CA HIS A 312 -14.38 -2.43 9.56
C HIS A 312 -15.84 -2.06 9.85
N LEU A 313 -16.13 -0.82 10.25
CA LEU A 313 -17.51 -0.34 10.44
C LEU A 313 -18.33 -0.42 9.15
N HIS A 314 -17.77 0.01 8.02
CA HIS A 314 -18.45 -0.03 6.72
C HIS A 314 -18.73 -1.48 6.29
N HIS A 315 -17.77 -2.39 6.50
CA HIS A 315 -18.00 -3.80 6.22
C HIS A 315 -19.10 -4.41 7.12
N LEU A 316 -19.14 -4.07 8.41
CA LEU A 316 -20.23 -4.47 9.31
C LEU A 316 -21.59 -3.86 8.90
N MET A 317 -21.60 -2.63 8.40
CA MET A 317 -22.80 -2.00 7.83
C MET A 317 -23.28 -2.73 6.58
N HIS A 318 -22.37 -3.10 5.69
CA HIS A 318 -22.68 -3.90 4.50
C HIS A 318 -23.25 -5.27 4.86
N ARG A 319 -22.71 -5.91 5.92
CA ARG A 319 -23.27 -7.15 6.49
C ARG A 319 -24.59 -6.94 7.25
N GLY A 320 -25.08 -5.71 7.40
CA GLY A 320 -26.30 -5.39 8.13
C GLY A 320 -26.19 -5.55 9.65
N GLN A 321 -24.97 -5.61 10.20
CA GLN A 321 -24.70 -5.84 11.63
C GLN A 321 -24.50 -4.53 12.42
N VAL A 322 -24.15 -3.45 11.73
CA VAL A 322 -24.00 -2.10 12.31
C VAL A 322 -24.84 -1.11 11.51
N ARG A 323 -25.38 -0.10 12.18
CA ARG A 323 -26.07 1.04 11.57
C ARG A 323 -25.35 2.34 11.89
N ARG A 324 -25.35 3.26 10.93
CA ARG A 324 -24.83 4.62 11.07
C ARG A 324 -25.98 5.62 11.14
N GLN A 325 -25.93 6.53 12.11
CA GLN A 325 -26.82 7.68 12.23
C GLN A 325 -25.99 8.96 12.28
N SER A 326 -26.41 9.99 11.53
CA SER A 326 -25.81 11.33 11.66
C SER A 326 -26.53 12.12 12.76
N ARG A 327 -25.75 12.68 13.68
CA ARG A 327 -26.19 13.70 14.63
C ARG A 327 -26.52 15.01 13.91
N ALA A 328 -27.20 15.92 14.58
CA ALA A 328 -27.54 17.25 14.04
C ALA A 328 -26.31 18.09 13.67
N ASP A 329 -25.18 17.88 14.34
CA ASP A 329 -23.89 18.49 14.04
C ASP A 329 -23.11 17.76 12.92
N GLY A 330 -23.68 16.71 12.32
CA GLY A 330 -23.06 15.92 11.25
C GLY A 330 -22.10 14.83 11.71
N VAL A 331 -21.86 14.66 13.02
CA VAL A 331 -21.04 13.55 13.53
C VAL A 331 -21.77 12.21 13.31
N HIS A 332 -21.04 11.21 12.84
CA HIS A 332 -21.55 9.87 12.63
C HIS A 332 -21.46 9.04 13.91
N LEU A 333 -22.59 8.46 14.30
CA LEU A 333 -22.71 7.49 15.38
C LEU A 333 -22.99 6.11 14.80
N TYR A 334 -22.34 5.10 15.36
CA TYR A 334 -22.43 3.69 14.98
C TYR A 334 -22.98 2.90 16.16
N ALA A 335 -23.89 1.97 15.87
CA ALA A 335 -24.47 1.04 16.83
C ALA A 335 -24.74 -0.31 16.17
N ALA A 336 -24.77 -1.39 16.96
CA ALA A 336 -25.24 -2.69 16.49
C ALA A 336 -26.70 -2.58 15.96
N ALA A 337 -27.00 -3.33 14.88
CA ALA A 337 -28.24 -3.21 14.10
C ALA A 337 -29.50 -3.79 14.76
#